data_AF-A0A1Q3WIC8-F1
#
_entry.id   AF-A0A1Q3WIC8-F1
#
_cell.length_a   1.000
_cell.length_b   1.000
_cell.length_c   1.000
_cell.angle_alpha   90.00
_cell.angle_beta   90.00
_cell.angle_gamma   90.00
#
_symmetry.space_group_name_H-M   'P 1'
#
loop_
_entity.id
_entity.type
_entity.pdbx_description
1 polymer ?
#
loop_
_entity_poly.entity_id
_entity_poly.type
_entity_poly.pdbx_seq_one_letter_code
_entity_poly.pdbx_strand_id
1 'polypeptide(L)'
;MKHITAINFEIPGQGKFNSFFNTKLSLDESDIVIIKPFDSYLNIESNYQGKDSYGDTGSKIIKEDSEYWKKEISSFIKSGKNVFVIVSSFYDFFIQTGKYDISGTGRNARRTNYVDSYNNYKFIEKIKLTNTNGSSFKVIDNSMSELVKTFSSILSFKCYIDADNLKPLLATKNGREIVSGIIPIDKGNLILLPFIDFEDLTETKNGKEVWSKQAIQLGNNFINFIVELNNKILDNQEKSMKPTWLDKDLFKLKAELELCKKIITNNQKIEKLTAENSSISQQIEKETIIKDLIFETGKQLEKAVIKALEILGYSAENYDNGKLELDAVIVSPEGDRFIGECEGKDNKDIDVSKFRQLNDSLAEDFEREEVLEKAKGIIFGNPQRLIDLSERTLDFTEKCKAGAKRENIALIKTADLFFIAKHILENNDEDFKKKCRDSIINQLGSIVVFPKAE
;
A
#
# COMPACT_ATOMS: atom_id res chain seq x y z
N MET A 1 8.74 9.45 -14.62
CA MET A 1 8.52 8.17 -13.91
C MET A 1 8.06 7.17 -14.96
N LYS A 2 8.64 5.97 -15.03
CA LYS A 2 8.21 4.98 -16.04
C LYS A 2 6.85 4.39 -15.65
N HIS A 3 5.94 4.23 -16.60
CA HIS A 3 4.67 3.55 -16.39
C HIS A 3 4.89 2.04 -16.41
N ILE A 4 4.67 1.38 -15.26
CA ILE A 4 4.88 -0.06 -15.08
C ILE A 4 3.53 -0.75 -14.91
N THR A 5 3.25 -1.72 -15.78
CA THR A 5 2.04 -2.53 -15.69
C THR A 5 2.40 -3.93 -15.20
N ALA A 6 1.89 -4.30 -14.03
CA ALA A 6 2.01 -5.65 -13.49
C ALA A 6 0.70 -6.44 -13.71
N ILE A 7 0.80 -7.67 -14.20
CA ILE A 7 -0.31 -8.56 -14.52
C ILE A 7 -0.14 -9.83 -13.70
N ASN A 8 -1.17 -10.13 -12.91
CA ASN A 8 -1.27 -11.27 -12.02
C ASN A 8 -0.10 -11.36 -11.02
N PHE A 9 0.50 -10.21 -10.74
CA PHE A 9 1.62 -10.05 -9.83
C PHE A 9 1.39 -8.77 -9.02
N GLU A 10 1.23 -8.91 -7.72
CA GLU A 10 1.10 -7.77 -6.82
C GLU A 10 2.47 -7.36 -6.31
N ILE A 11 2.82 -6.09 -6.48
CA ILE A 11 4.08 -5.54 -6.00
C ILE A 11 3.76 -4.67 -4.78
N PRO A 12 4.28 -5.00 -3.59
CA PRO A 12 3.95 -4.26 -2.38
C PRO A 12 4.23 -2.76 -2.52
N GLY A 13 3.28 -1.94 -2.08
CA GLY A 13 3.39 -0.48 -2.16
C GLY A 13 3.22 0.12 -3.56
N GLN A 14 2.94 -0.71 -4.58
CA GLN A 14 2.55 -0.25 -5.91
C GLN A 14 1.04 -0.34 -6.10
N GLY A 15 0.54 0.27 -7.18
CA GLY A 15 -0.89 0.45 -7.44
C GLY A 15 -1.69 -0.84 -7.67
N LYS A 16 -2.81 -0.71 -8.38
CA LYS A 16 -3.85 -1.74 -8.51
C LYS A 16 -3.34 -3.09 -9.03
N PHE A 17 -3.73 -4.18 -8.36
CA PHE A 17 -3.58 -5.55 -8.88
C PHE A 17 -4.44 -5.74 -10.14
N ASN A 18 -3.80 -6.18 -11.23
CA ASN A 18 -4.49 -6.54 -12.47
C ASN A 18 -4.50 -8.06 -12.59
N SER A 19 -5.67 -8.68 -12.65
CA SER A 19 -5.79 -10.13 -12.81
C SER A 19 -5.31 -10.56 -14.19
N PHE A 20 -4.78 -11.79 -14.33
CA PHE A 20 -4.55 -12.39 -15.64
C PHE A 20 -5.89 -12.58 -16.38
N PHE A 21 -6.93 -12.97 -15.63
CA PHE A 21 -8.22 -13.30 -16.20
C PHE A 21 -9.18 -12.12 -16.14
N ASN A 22 -10.06 -12.03 -17.14
CA ASN A 22 -11.12 -11.04 -17.24
C ASN A 22 -10.63 -9.56 -17.20
N THR A 23 -9.34 -9.34 -17.42
CA THR A 23 -8.74 -8.01 -17.53
C THR A 23 -8.18 -7.86 -18.93
N LYS A 24 -8.60 -6.81 -19.65
CA LYS A 24 -8.19 -6.53 -21.03
C LYS A 24 -7.54 -5.16 -21.09
N LEU A 25 -6.31 -5.08 -20.57
CA LEU A 25 -5.51 -3.85 -20.59
C LEU A 25 -4.63 -3.83 -21.84
N SER A 26 -4.60 -2.69 -22.51
CA SER A 26 -3.61 -2.46 -23.57
C SER A 26 -2.23 -2.30 -22.96
N LEU A 27 -1.24 -3.02 -23.49
CA LEU A 27 0.14 -2.88 -23.03
C LEU A 27 0.86 -1.69 -23.68
N ASP A 28 0.30 -1.08 -24.73
CA ASP A 28 0.96 -0.02 -25.50
C ASP A 28 1.26 1.24 -24.67
N GLU A 29 0.43 1.52 -23.67
CA GLU A 29 0.58 2.64 -22.73
C GLU A 29 1.67 2.39 -21.67
N SER A 30 2.26 1.20 -21.64
CA SER A 30 3.27 0.82 -20.64
C SER A 30 4.70 1.09 -21.14
N ASP A 31 5.59 1.49 -20.24
CA ASP A 31 7.02 1.50 -20.50
C ASP A 31 7.65 0.14 -20.18
N ILE A 32 7.16 -0.52 -19.13
CA ILE A 32 7.63 -1.84 -18.68
C ILE A 32 6.42 -2.69 -18.31
N VAL A 33 6.45 -3.97 -18.70
CA VAL A 33 5.41 -4.95 -18.37
C VAL A 33 6.00 -6.07 -17.53
N ILE A 34 5.34 -6.42 -16.44
CA ILE A 34 5.68 -7.54 -15.55
C ILE A 34 4.49 -8.50 -15.53
N ILE A 35 4.71 -9.79 -15.78
CA ILE A 35 3.65 -10.79 -15.82
C ILE A 35 4.06 -12.00 -14.98
N LYS A 36 3.19 -12.43 -14.08
CA LYS A 36 3.28 -13.75 -13.45
C LYS A 36 2.20 -14.64 -14.10
N PRO A 37 2.52 -15.85 -14.59
CA PRO A 37 1.50 -16.78 -15.07
C PRO A 37 0.53 -17.11 -13.95
N PHE A 38 -0.70 -17.50 -14.29
CA PHE A 38 -1.65 -17.92 -13.27
C PHE A 38 -1.25 -19.27 -12.66
N ASP A 39 -1.50 -19.43 -11.36
CA ASP A 39 -1.17 -20.66 -10.63
C ASP A 39 -2.33 -21.67 -10.68
N SER A 40 -3.58 -21.20 -10.66
CA SER A 40 -4.78 -22.02 -10.89
C SER A 40 -5.97 -21.13 -11.30
N TYR A 41 -7.01 -21.72 -11.91
CA TYR A 41 -8.23 -21.02 -12.25
C TYR A 41 -9.42 -21.49 -11.41
N LEU A 42 -10.21 -20.55 -10.92
CA LEU A 42 -11.50 -20.83 -10.28
C LEU A 42 -12.44 -21.34 -11.36
N ASN A 43 -12.72 -22.67 -11.41
CA ASN A 43 -13.76 -23.39 -12.20
C ASN A 43 -13.25 -24.75 -12.72
N ILE A 44 -12.49 -25.49 -11.91
CA ILE A 44 -12.13 -26.88 -12.22
C ILE A 44 -13.41 -27.72 -12.18
N GLU A 45 -13.76 -28.37 -13.29
CA GLU A 45 -14.98 -29.20 -13.37
C GLU A 45 -14.71 -30.62 -12.91
N SER A 46 -13.54 -31.16 -13.24
CA SER A 46 -13.19 -32.55 -12.97
C SER A 46 -11.67 -32.76 -12.98
N ASN A 47 -11.25 -34.00 -12.71
CA ASN A 47 -9.89 -34.46 -12.90
C ASN A 47 -9.84 -35.47 -14.05
N TYR A 48 -8.91 -35.31 -14.98
CA TYR A 48 -8.66 -36.23 -16.08
C TYR A 48 -7.17 -36.59 -16.13
N GLN A 49 -6.86 -37.89 -16.06
CA GLN A 49 -5.48 -38.41 -16.00
C GLN A 49 -4.63 -37.79 -14.87
N GLY A 50 -5.26 -37.51 -13.72
CA GLY A 50 -4.59 -36.91 -12.56
C GLY A 50 -4.25 -35.42 -12.69
N LYS A 51 -4.85 -34.74 -13.68
CA LYS A 51 -4.70 -33.30 -13.90
C LYS A 51 -6.07 -32.63 -13.89
N ASP A 52 -6.07 -31.35 -13.55
CA ASP A 52 -7.27 -30.52 -13.62
C ASP A 52 -7.84 -30.51 -15.04
N SER A 53 -9.17 -30.62 -15.12
CA SER A 53 -9.92 -30.54 -16.36
C SER A 53 -11.01 -29.49 -16.21
N TYR A 54 -10.89 -28.43 -17.00
CA TYR A 54 -11.79 -27.29 -16.96
C TYR A 54 -13.03 -27.52 -17.82
N GLY A 55 -14.18 -27.08 -17.33
CA GLY A 55 -15.43 -27.14 -18.10
C GLY A 55 -15.49 -26.12 -19.24
N ASP A 56 -16.58 -26.12 -20.00
CA ASP A 56 -16.75 -25.29 -21.19
C ASP A 56 -16.48 -23.80 -20.93
N THR A 57 -17.11 -23.24 -19.88
CA THR A 57 -16.92 -21.83 -19.50
C THR A 57 -15.47 -21.51 -19.11
N GLY A 58 -14.86 -22.32 -18.25
CA GLY A 58 -13.48 -22.10 -17.80
C GLY A 58 -12.48 -22.25 -18.94
N SER A 59 -12.68 -23.26 -19.79
CA SER A 59 -11.88 -23.52 -20.98
C SER A 59 -11.90 -22.35 -21.95
N LYS A 60 -13.10 -21.78 -22.18
CA LYS A 60 -13.27 -20.60 -23.04
C LYS A 60 -12.51 -19.39 -22.49
N ILE A 61 -12.67 -19.07 -21.21
CA ILE A 61 -12.01 -17.92 -20.58
C ILE A 61 -10.48 -18.08 -20.60
N ILE A 62 -9.97 -19.25 -20.21
CA ILE A 62 -8.52 -19.54 -20.23
C ILE A 62 -7.95 -19.35 -21.63
N LYS A 63 -8.65 -19.85 -22.66
CA LYS A 63 -8.20 -19.75 -24.04
C LYS A 63 -8.23 -18.31 -24.54
N GLU A 64 -9.34 -17.60 -24.34
CA GLU A 64 -9.51 -16.20 -24.78
C GLU A 64 -8.52 -15.25 -24.09
N ASP A 65 -8.26 -15.42 -22.79
CA ASP A 65 -7.30 -14.60 -22.06
C ASP A 65 -5.85 -14.93 -22.42
N SER A 66 -5.52 -16.22 -22.60
CA SER A 66 -4.19 -16.62 -23.05
C SER A 66 -3.88 -16.12 -24.47
N GLU A 67 -4.85 -16.20 -25.39
CA GLU A 67 -4.71 -15.68 -26.77
C GLU A 67 -4.60 -14.16 -26.78
N TYR A 68 -5.37 -13.47 -25.93
CA TYR A 68 -5.28 -12.02 -25.78
C TYR A 68 -3.90 -11.57 -25.29
N TRP A 69 -3.42 -12.12 -24.17
CA TRP A 69 -2.13 -11.74 -23.62
C TRP A 69 -0.98 -12.10 -24.56
N LYS A 70 -1.07 -13.23 -25.25
CA LYS A 70 -0.11 -13.60 -26.30
C LYS A 70 -0.02 -12.53 -27.38
N LYS A 71 -1.16 -12.01 -27.83
CA LYS A 71 -1.21 -10.94 -28.84
C LYS A 71 -0.62 -9.64 -28.30
N GLU A 72 -1.02 -9.20 -27.11
CA GLU A 72 -0.53 -7.96 -26.50
C GLU A 72 0.98 -8.01 -26.23
N ILE A 73 1.49 -9.10 -25.66
CA ILE A 73 2.92 -9.33 -25.41
C ILE A 73 3.69 -9.33 -26.72
N SER A 74 3.19 -10.02 -27.76
CA SER A 74 3.83 -10.02 -29.07
C SER A 74 3.89 -8.62 -29.67
N SER A 75 2.82 -7.84 -29.58
CA SER A 75 2.78 -6.45 -30.06
C SER A 75 3.79 -5.57 -29.31
N PHE A 76 3.80 -5.68 -27.98
CA PHE A 76 4.67 -4.90 -27.11
C PHE A 76 6.14 -5.19 -27.38
N ILE A 77 6.53 -6.46 -27.49
CA ILE A 77 7.90 -6.87 -27.81
C ILE A 77 8.32 -6.41 -29.22
N LYS A 78 7.42 -6.51 -30.22
CA LYS A 78 7.68 -6.03 -31.59
C LYS A 78 7.96 -4.54 -31.67
N SER A 79 7.44 -3.76 -30.71
CA SER A 79 7.75 -2.33 -30.59
C SER A 79 9.16 -2.03 -30.06
N GLY A 80 9.95 -3.07 -29.74
CA GLY A 80 11.32 -2.93 -29.22
C GLY A 80 11.40 -2.90 -27.69
N LYS A 81 10.27 -3.11 -27.00
CA LYS A 81 10.19 -3.06 -25.54
C LYS A 81 10.43 -4.43 -24.89
N ASN A 82 10.63 -4.41 -23.58
CA ASN A 82 10.98 -5.57 -22.76
C ASN A 82 9.80 -6.03 -21.90
N VAL A 83 9.52 -7.33 -21.89
CA VAL A 83 8.52 -7.95 -21.00
C VAL A 83 9.23 -8.80 -19.96
N PHE A 84 8.94 -8.57 -18.69
CA PHE A 84 9.44 -9.35 -17.57
C PHE A 84 8.42 -10.40 -17.17
N VAL A 85 8.85 -11.66 -17.05
CA VAL A 85 8.02 -12.79 -16.64
C VAL A 85 8.57 -13.34 -15.34
N ILE A 86 7.74 -13.36 -14.31
CA ILE A 86 8.04 -14.01 -13.03
C ILE A 86 7.74 -15.49 -13.19
N VAL A 87 8.77 -16.32 -13.27
CA VAL A 87 8.64 -17.76 -13.55
C VAL A 87 8.17 -18.50 -12.30
N SER A 88 6.87 -18.76 -12.19
CA SER A 88 6.26 -19.65 -11.18
C SER A 88 6.25 -21.12 -11.67
N SER A 89 5.63 -22.01 -10.90
CA SER A 89 5.54 -23.42 -11.26
C SER A 89 4.80 -23.64 -12.59
N PHE A 90 5.27 -24.60 -13.38
CA PHE A 90 4.63 -25.04 -14.62
C PHE A 90 3.49 -25.99 -14.29
N TYR A 91 2.28 -25.70 -14.75
CA TYR A 91 1.12 -26.56 -14.57
C TYR A 91 0.50 -26.88 -15.92
N ASP A 92 0.34 -28.17 -16.20
CA ASP A 92 -0.40 -28.66 -17.35
C ASP A 92 -1.76 -29.22 -16.93
N PHE A 93 -2.75 -28.96 -17.77
CA PHE A 93 -4.15 -29.26 -17.48
C PHE A 93 -4.91 -29.49 -18.77
N PHE A 94 -6.19 -29.82 -18.66
CA PHE A 94 -7.07 -30.11 -19.79
C PHE A 94 -8.13 -29.03 -19.95
N ILE A 95 -8.37 -28.59 -21.18
CA ILE A 95 -9.47 -27.69 -21.54
C ILE A 95 -10.42 -28.40 -22.50
N GLN A 96 -11.72 -28.16 -22.38
CA GLN A 96 -12.72 -28.66 -23.31
C GLN A 96 -12.54 -28.05 -24.70
N THR A 97 -12.67 -28.90 -25.71
CA THR A 97 -12.56 -28.52 -27.13
C THR A 97 -13.88 -28.03 -27.73
N GLY A 98 -14.98 -28.17 -26.99
CA GLY A 98 -16.35 -28.00 -27.49
C GLY A 98 -16.91 -29.20 -28.25
N LYS A 99 -16.09 -30.22 -28.55
CA LYS A 99 -16.55 -31.48 -29.15
C LYS A 99 -17.04 -32.44 -28.07
N TYR A 100 -18.11 -33.18 -28.35
CA TYR A 100 -18.62 -34.20 -27.46
C TYR A 100 -19.27 -35.34 -28.22
N ASP A 101 -19.28 -36.52 -27.60
CA ASP A 101 -20.12 -37.64 -28.02
C ASP A 101 -21.28 -37.83 -27.04
N ILE A 102 -22.38 -38.37 -27.55
CA ILE A 102 -23.50 -38.83 -26.73
C ILE A 102 -23.60 -40.35 -26.90
N SER A 103 -23.52 -41.07 -25.78
CA SER A 103 -23.75 -42.52 -25.76
C SER A 103 -25.02 -42.86 -24.97
N GLY A 104 -25.78 -43.84 -25.44
CA GLY A 104 -27.08 -44.23 -24.87
C GLY A 104 -28.28 -43.49 -25.48
N THR A 105 -29.49 -43.82 -25.02
CA THR A 105 -30.76 -43.29 -25.54
C THR A 105 -31.68 -42.80 -24.41
N GLY A 106 -32.42 -41.71 -24.64
CA GLY A 106 -33.41 -41.18 -23.70
C GLY A 106 -32.79 -40.66 -22.40
N ARG A 107 -33.39 -40.99 -21.24
CA ARG A 107 -32.91 -40.54 -19.91
C ARG A 107 -31.51 -41.05 -19.54
N ASN A 108 -30.98 -42.06 -20.22
CA ASN A 108 -29.66 -42.66 -19.94
C ASN A 108 -28.56 -42.15 -20.88
N ALA A 109 -28.82 -41.12 -21.69
CA ALA A 109 -27.81 -40.52 -22.55
C ALA A 109 -26.68 -39.88 -21.70
N ARG A 110 -25.44 -40.29 -21.94
CA ARG A 110 -24.24 -39.73 -21.31
C ARG A 110 -23.45 -38.93 -22.33
N ARG A 111 -23.16 -37.68 -21.98
CA ARG A 111 -22.31 -36.78 -22.76
C ARG A 111 -20.84 -36.98 -22.34
N THR A 112 -19.97 -37.25 -23.30
CA THR A 112 -18.52 -37.31 -23.11
C THR A 112 -17.88 -36.14 -23.84
N ASN A 113 -17.29 -35.20 -23.11
CA ASN A 113 -16.61 -34.05 -23.71
C ASN A 113 -15.16 -34.40 -24.06
N TYR A 114 -14.69 -33.97 -25.23
CA TYR A 114 -13.30 -34.08 -25.63
C TYR A 114 -12.50 -32.91 -25.06
N VAL A 115 -11.30 -33.22 -24.55
CA VAL A 115 -10.38 -32.25 -23.94
C VAL A 115 -9.02 -32.27 -24.63
N ASP A 116 -8.38 -31.11 -24.69
CA ASP A 116 -7.01 -30.92 -25.19
C ASP A 116 -6.08 -30.51 -24.05
N SER A 117 -4.80 -30.91 -24.14
CA SER A 117 -3.77 -30.49 -23.18
C SER A 117 -3.43 -29.01 -23.35
N TYR A 118 -3.32 -28.31 -22.23
CA TYR A 118 -2.97 -26.90 -22.13
C TYR A 118 -2.00 -26.66 -20.95
N ASN A 119 -1.49 -25.43 -20.81
CA ASN A 119 -0.65 -25.06 -19.67
C ASN A 119 -0.71 -23.56 -19.36
N ASN A 120 -0.29 -23.19 -18.16
CA ASN A 120 -0.32 -21.82 -17.66
C ASN A 120 0.67 -20.85 -18.35
N TYR A 121 1.53 -21.33 -19.24
CA TYR A 121 2.50 -20.53 -20.00
C TYR A 121 2.13 -20.39 -21.48
N LYS A 122 0.96 -20.84 -21.92
CA LYS A 122 0.54 -20.80 -23.34
C LYS A 122 0.46 -19.40 -23.95
N PHE A 123 0.44 -18.35 -23.13
CA PHE A 123 0.54 -16.96 -23.59
C PHE A 123 1.95 -16.57 -24.06
N ILE A 124 2.96 -17.43 -23.84
CA ILE A 124 4.34 -17.29 -24.31
C ILE A 124 4.68 -18.43 -25.26
N GLU A 125 5.34 -18.14 -26.37
CA GLU A 125 5.81 -19.16 -27.31
C GLU A 125 7.25 -19.59 -27.03
N LYS A 126 7.61 -20.81 -27.44
CA LYS A 126 9.00 -21.31 -27.55
C LYS A 126 9.81 -21.34 -26.24
N ILE A 127 9.15 -21.58 -25.11
CA ILE A 127 9.81 -21.87 -23.84
C ILE A 127 9.45 -23.29 -23.39
N LYS A 128 10.46 -24.03 -22.97
CA LYS A 128 10.32 -25.30 -22.27
C LYS A 128 10.70 -25.10 -20.80
N LEU A 129 9.77 -25.49 -19.93
CA LEU A 129 9.94 -25.39 -18.49
C LEU A 129 9.90 -26.78 -17.86
N THR A 130 10.81 -27.04 -16.93
CA THR A 130 10.84 -28.28 -16.15
C THR A 130 10.69 -27.94 -14.67
N ASN A 131 9.61 -28.39 -14.04
CA ASN A 131 9.33 -28.11 -12.63
C ASN A 131 10.47 -28.53 -11.70
N THR A 132 10.75 -27.68 -10.72
CA THR A 132 11.73 -27.89 -9.65
C THR A 132 11.40 -26.94 -8.50
N ASN A 133 12.17 -26.98 -7.41
CA ASN A 133 12.08 -25.97 -6.37
C ASN A 133 13.46 -25.78 -5.72
N GLY A 134 13.93 -24.54 -5.66
CA GLY A 134 15.16 -24.20 -4.93
C GLY A 134 15.36 -22.70 -4.78
N SER A 135 16.29 -22.32 -3.91
CA SER A 135 16.56 -20.91 -3.54
C SER A 135 18.04 -20.52 -3.63
N SER A 136 18.88 -21.42 -4.14
CA SER A 136 20.32 -21.18 -4.27
C SER A 136 20.72 -20.92 -5.71
N PHE A 137 21.18 -19.70 -5.97
CA PHE A 137 21.54 -19.21 -7.31
C PHE A 137 23.05 -19.11 -7.50
N LYS A 138 23.49 -19.33 -8.73
CA LYS A 138 24.78 -18.88 -9.26
C LYS A 138 24.49 -17.72 -10.22
N VAL A 139 25.07 -16.56 -9.93
CA VAL A 139 24.99 -15.38 -10.82
C VAL A 139 25.86 -15.64 -12.05
N ILE A 140 25.24 -15.63 -13.24
CA ILE A 140 25.94 -15.72 -14.53
C ILE A 140 26.18 -14.31 -15.08
N ASP A 141 25.16 -13.45 -15.02
CA ASP A 141 25.28 -12.04 -15.37
C ASP A 141 25.21 -11.16 -14.11
N ASN A 142 26.23 -10.32 -13.90
CA ASN A 142 26.35 -9.45 -12.73
C ASN A 142 25.19 -8.45 -12.56
N SER A 143 24.38 -8.21 -13.59
CA SER A 143 23.13 -7.44 -13.45
C SER A 143 22.15 -8.08 -12.47
N MET A 144 22.23 -9.39 -12.21
CA MET A 144 21.35 -10.07 -11.25
C MET A 144 21.88 -10.10 -9.81
N SER A 145 23.10 -9.62 -9.57
CA SER A 145 23.72 -9.68 -8.25
C SER A 145 22.87 -9.01 -7.17
N GLU A 146 22.32 -7.83 -7.49
CA GLU A 146 21.49 -7.07 -6.55
C GLU A 146 20.16 -7.77 -6.28
N LEU A 147 19.54 -8.36 -7.30
CA LEU A 147 18.32 -9.17 -7.13
C LEU A 147 18.56 -10.34 -6.17
N VAL A 148 19.60 -11.13 -6.40
CA VAL A 148 19.89 -12.32 -5.56
C VAL A 148 20.22 -11.90 -4.13
N LYS A 149 20.97 -10.81 -3.95
CA LYS A 149 21.38 -10.31 -2.63
C LYS A 149 20.21 -9.73 -1.84
N THR A 150 19.41 -8.87 -2.46
CA THR A 150 18.36 -8.10 -1.79
C THR A 150 17.10 -8.92 -1.54
N PHE A 151 16.82 -9.90 -2.40
CA PHE A 151 15.62 -10.73 -2.33
C PHE A 151 15.91 -12.17 -1.85
N SER A 152 17.10 -12.46 -1.31
CA SER A 152 17.52 -13.84 -1.00
C SER A 152 16.56 -14.62 -0.10
N SER A 153 15.81 -13.95 0.77
CA SER A 153 14.84 -14.56 1.68
C SER A 153 13.52 -14.94 1.00
N ILE A 154 13.20 -14.33 -0.14
CA ILE A 154 11.92 -14.49 -0.85
C ILE A 154 12.08 -14.89 -2.32
N LEU A 155 13.31 -15.05 -2.80
CA LEU A 155 13.64 -15.43 -4.17
C LEU A 155 13.83 -16.94 -4.28
N SER A 156 13.11 -17.57 -5.20
CA SER A 156 13.25 -19.00 -5.51
C SER A 156 13.08 -19.27 -7.00
N PHE A 157 13.61 -20.38 -7.49
CA PHE A 157 13.32 -20.88 -8.83
C PHE A 157 12.36 -22.06 -8.75
N LYS A 158 11.32 -22.03 -9.59
CA LYS A 158 10.28 -23.08 -9.68
C LYS A 158 10.42 -23.93 -10.94
N CYS A 159 11.25 -23.51 -11.89
CA CYS A 159 11.47 -24.20 -13.14
C CYS A 159 12.94 -24.10 -13.56
N TYR A 160 13.44 -25.14 -14.24
CA TYR A 160 14.55 -25.00 -15.18
C TYR A 160 14.02 -24.50 -16.52
N ILE A 161 14.80 -23.67 -17.18
CA ILE A 161 14.41 -22.95 -18.40
C ILE A 161 15.28 -23.41 -19.56
N ASP A 162 14.61 -23.84 -20.63
CA ASP A 162 15.24 -24.18 -21.90
C ASP A 162 14.46 -23.46 -23.02
N ALA A 163 15.17 -22.69 -23.84
CA ALA A 163 14.60 -21.93 -24.94
C ALA A 163 15.66 -21.56 -25.98
N ASP A 164 15.24 -21.38 -27.22
CA ASP A 164 16.11 -20.94 -28.30
C ASP A 164 16.64 -19.51 -28.02
N ASN A 165 17.93 -19.29 -28.27
CA ASN A 165 18.61 -18.00 -28.08
C ASN A 165 18.56 -17.45 -26.64
N LEU A 166 18.30 -18.31 -25.66
CA LEU A 166 18.32 -17.94 -24.24
C LEU A 166 19.71 -17.49 -23.81
N LYS A 167 19.82 -16.23 -23.37
CA LYS A 167 21.01 -15.69 -22.71
C LYS A 167 20.85 -15.88 -21.20
N PRO A 168 21.59 -16.79 -20.55
CA PRO A 168 21.42 -17.09 -19.13
C PRO A 168 21.80 -15.90 -18.26
N LEU A 169 20.99 -15.61 -17.25
CA LEU A 169 21.23 -14.59 -16.23
C LEU A 169 21.57 -15.22 -14.88
N LEU A 170 20.83 -16.26 -14.49
CA LEU A 170 21.06 -17.06 -13.29
C LEU A 170 21.02 -18.55 -13.63
N ALA A 171 21.85 -19.31 -12.93
CA ALA A 171 21.81 -20.77 -12.93
C ALA A 171 21.63 -21.30 -11.51
N THR A 172 21.38 -22.60 -11.39
CA THR A 172 21.47 -23.29 -10.10
C THR A 172 22.87 -23.16 -9.49
N LYS A 173 23.02 -23.37 -8.17
CA LYS A 173 24.31 -23.24 -7.46
C LYS A 173 25.48 -23.98 -8.12
N ASN A 174 25.24 -25.15 -8.72
CA ASN A 174 26.26 -25.93 -9.43
C ASN A 174 26.56 -25.43 -10.86
N GLY A 175 25.78 -24.46 -11.35
CA GLY A 175 25.91 -23.82 -12.66
C GLY A 175 25.41 -24.64 -13.85
N ARG A 176 24.68 -25.74 -13.63
CA ARG A 176 24.25 -26.65 -14.71
C ARG A 176 22.94 -26.25 -15.36
N GLU A 177 21.94 -25.92 -14.55
CA GLU A 177 20.59 -25.66 -15.02
C GLU A 177 20.30 -24.16 -15.01
N ILE A 178 19.74 -23.64 -16.09
CA ILE A 178 19.37 -22.22 -16.22
C ILE A 178 18.02 -21.99 -15.55
N VAL A 179 17.92 -20.94 -14.74
CA VAL A 179 16.70 -20.59 -13.97
C VAL A 179 16.24 -19.16 -14.19
N SER A 180 16.99 -18.39 -14.98
CA SER A 180 16.65 -17.04 -15.41
C SER A 180 17.44 -16.71 -16.68
N GLY A 181 16.85 -15.92 -17.57
CA GLY A 181 17.53 -15.54 -18.81
C GLY A 181 16.76 -14.52 -19.63
N ILE A 182 17.39 -14.05 -20.69
CA ILE A 182 16.82 -13.14 -21.69
C ILE A 182 16.65 -13.90 -22.99
N ILE A 183 15.46 -13.87 -23.56
CA ILE A 183 15.16 -14.38 -24.90
C ILE A 183 14.89 -13.18 -25.80
N PRO A 184 15.81 -12.83 -26.72
CA PRO A 184 15.56 -11.81 -27.72
C PRO A 184 14.43 -12.27 -28.65
N ILE A 185 13.43 -11.41 -28.86
CA ILE A 185 12.29 -11.68 -29.75
C ILE A 185 12.03 -10.43 -30.57
N ASP A 186 12.08 -10.56 -31.90
CA ASP A 186 11.99 -9.43 -32.84
C ASP A 186 12.97 -8.29 -32.46
N LYS A 187 12.44 -7.12 -32.07
CA LYS A 187 13.24 -5.94 -31.66
C LYS A 187 13.39 -5.80 -30.14
N GLY A 188 12.59 -6.55 -29.39
CA GLY A 188 12.50 -6.47 -27.93
C GLY A 188 13.07 -7.72 -27.27
N ASN A 189 12.73 -7.89 -26.00
CA ASN A 189 13.17 -9.03 -25.22
C ASN A 189 12.09 -9.55 -24.30
N LEU A 190 12.11 -10.86 -24.07
CA LEU A 190 11.42 -11.51 -22.98
C LEU A 190 12.44 -11.85 -21.87
N ILE A 191 12.26 -11.31 -20.68
CA ILE A 191 13.16 -11.48 -19.54
C ILE A 191 12.49 -12.39 -18.52
N LEU A 192 13.09 -13.54 -18.27
CA LEU A 192 12.59 -14.54 -17.35
C LEU A 192 13.28 -14.37 -16.00
N LEU A 193 12.55 -13.94 -14.99
CA LEU A 193 13.04 -13.76 -13.63
C LEU A 193 12.56 -14.92 -12.73
N PRO A 194 13.34 -15.34 -11.72
CA PRO A 194 12.89 -16.33 -10.76
C PRO A 194 11.64 -15.85 -10.00
N PHE A 195 10.96 -16.80 -9.38
CA PHE A 195 9.81 -16.53 -8.53
C PHE A 195 10.21 -15.68 -7.32
N ILE A 196 9.45 -14.62 -7.07
CA ILE A 196 9.57 -13.77 -5.88
C ILE A 196 8.25 -13.85 -5.15
N ASP A 197 8.33 -14.25 -3.88
CA ASP A 197 7.15 -14.44 -3.04
C ASP A 197 7.00 -13.27 -2.06
N PHE A 198 6.08 -12.36 -2.35
CA PHE A 198 5.75 -11.28 -1.42
C PHE A 198 4.66 -11.68 -0.42
N GLU A 199 3.88 -12.75 -0.68
CA GLU A 199 2.60 -13.01 -0.03
C GLU A 199 2.73 -13.13 1.50
N ASP A 200 3.81 -13.75 1.98
CA ASP A 200 4.08 -13.92 3.41
C ASP A 200 4.57 -12.65 4.15
N LEU A 201 4.65 -11.49 3.48
CA LEU A 201 5.13 -10.23 4.05
C LEU A 201 4.01 -9.25 4.43
N THR A 202 2.82 -9.77 4.69
CA THR A 202 1.67 -9.00 5.17
C THR A 202 1.64 -8.91 6.70
N GLU A 203 0.92 -7.91 7.22
CA GLU A 203 0.63 -7.74 8.63
C GLU A 203 -0.85 -7.40 8.82
N THR A 204 -1.44 -7.79 9.95
CA THR A 204 -2.83 -7.45 10.25
C THR A 204 -2.92 -6.07 10.89
N LYS A 205 -3.61 -5.13 10.24
CA LYS A 205 -3.98 -3.82 10.80
C LYS A 205 -5.49 -3.64 10.73
N ASN A 206 -6.11 -3.33 11.86
CA ASN A 206 -7.57 -3.10 11.95
C ASN A 206 -8.41 -4.25 11.36
N GLY A 207 -7.98 -5.49 11.57
CA GLY A 207 -8.66 -6.68 11.04
C GLY A 207 -8.53 -6.88 9.52
N LYS A 208 -7.68 -6.09 8.85
CA LYS A 208 -7.34 -6.25 7.43
C LYS A 208 -5.88 -6.64 7.28
N GLU A 209 -5.63 -7.52 6.34
CA GLU A 209 -4.29 -7.86 5.90
C GLU A 209 -3.74 -6.74 5.01
N VAL A 210 -2.59 -6.19 5.36
CA VAL A 210 -1.93 -5.11 4.62
C VAL A 210 -0.45 -5.42 4.46
N TRP A 211 0.19 -4.87 3.42
CA TRP A 211 1.63 -4.98 3.25
C TRP A 211 2.39 -4.42 4.45
N SER A 212 3.34 -5.20 4.98
CA SER A 212 4.26 -4.71 6.02
C SER A 212 5.17 -3.61 5.46
N LYS A 213 5.77 -2.82 6.36
CA LYS A 213 6.78 -1.81 5.96
C LYS A 213 7.94 -2.45 5.18
N GLN A 214 8.35 -3.66 5.57
CA GLN A 214 9.39 -4.42 4.88
C GLN A 214 8.95 -4.82 3.47
N ALA A 215 7.71 -5.30 3.31
CA ALA A 215 7.17 -5.62 1.99
C ALA A 215 7.21 -4.39 1.08
N ILE A 216 6.70 -3.25 1.53
CA ILE A 216 6.69 -1.99 0.76
C ILE A 216 8.11 -1.58 0.35
N GLN A 217 9.08 -1.69 1.26
CA GLN A 217 10.48 -1.41 0.94
C GLN A 217 11.03 -2.35 -0.13
N LEU A 218 10.76 -3.65 -0.01
CA LEU A 218 11.17 -4.65 -1.01
C LEU A 218 10.48 -4.43 -2.36
N GLY A 219 9.20 -4.05 -2.36
CA GLY A 219 8.46 -3.70 -3.57
C GLY A 219 9.08 -2.50 -4.30
N ASN A 220 9.44 -1.44 -3.56
CA ASN A 220 10.16 -0.29 -4.13
C ASN A 220 11.53 -0.68 -4.68
N ASN A 221 12.28 -1.50 -3.95
CA ASN A 221 13.57 -2.02 -4.43
C ASN A 221 13.40 -2.85 -5.70
N PHE A 222 12.31 -3.62 -5.80
CA PHE A 222 12.04 -4.47 -6.96
C PHE A 222 11.74 -3.62 -8.20
N ILE A 223 10.92 -2.57 -8.06
CA ILE A 223 10.67 -1.61 -9.14
C ILE A 223 11.96 -0.94 -9.60
N ASN A 224 12.80 -0.46 -8.68
CA ASN A 224 14.08 0.16 -9.02
C ASN A 224 14.98 -0.81 -9.79
N PHE A 225 15.10 -2.05 -9.31
CA PHE A 225 15.84 -3.11 -9.99
C PHE A 225 15.33 -3.35 -11.42
N ILE A 226 14.01 -3.46 -11.61
CA ILE A 226 13.40 -3.68 -12.92
C ILE A 226 13.69 -2.51 -13.87
N VAL A 227 13.58 -1.27 -13.39
CA VAL A 227 13.86 -0.07 -14.19
C VAL A 227 15.33 -0.02 -14.62
N GLU A 228 16.25 -0.28 -13.70
CA GLU A 228 17.69 -0.30 -13.97
C GLU A 228 18.06 -1.40 -14.96
N LEU A 229 17.56 -2.62 -14.74
CA LEU A 229 17.79 -3.75 -15.63
C LEU A 229 17.23 -3.46 -17.03
N ASN A 230 16.03 -2.90 -17.12
CA ASN A 230 15.44 -2.52 -18.40
C ASN A 230 16.31 -1.50 -19.15
N ASN A 231 16.81 -0.46 -18.47
CA ASN A 231 17.68 0.54 -19.10
C ASN A 231 18.99 -0.10 -19.59
N LYS A 232 19.60 -0.96 -18.77
CA LYS A 232 20.84 -1.68 -19.13
C LYS A 232 20.65 -2.57 -20.37
N ILE A 233 19.49 -3.20 -20.52
CA ILE A 233 19.17 -4.04 -21.68
C ILE A 233 18.96 -3.18 -22.93
N LEU A 234 18.29 -2.03 -22.82
CA LEU A 234 18.08 -1.10 -23.94
C LEU A 234 19.41 -0.47 -24.40
N ASP A 235 20.29 -0.09 -23.47
CA ASP A 235 21.60 0.51 -23.77
C ASP A 235 22.56 -0.46 -24.49
N ASN A 236 22.36 -1.78 -24.33
CA ASN A 236 23.17 -2.83 -24.97
C ASN A 236 22.85 -3.05 -26.46
N GLN A 237 21.89 -2.34 -27.06
CA GLN A 237 21.47 -2.59 -28.45
C GLN A 237 22.38 -2.00 -29.55
N GLU A 238 23.38 -1.14 -29.25
CA GLU A 238 24.33 -0.64 -30.29
C GLU A 238 25.82 -0.64 -29.90
N LYS A 239 26.22 -1.14 -28.72
CA LYS A 239 27.63 -1.06 -28.30
C LYS A 239 28.09 -2.30 -27.54
N SER A 240 29.24 -2.85 -27.94
CA SER A 240 29.93 -3.88 -27.19
C SER A 240 30.13 -3.43 -25.75
N MET A 241 29.90 -4.34 -24.79
CA MET A 241 30.13 -4.07 -23.37
C MET A 241 31.55 -3.53 -23.17
N LYS A 242 31.67 -2.34 -22.57
CA LYS A 242 32.95 -1.74 -22.20
C LYS A 242 33.65 -2.70 -21.23
N PRO A 243 34.84 -3.25 -21.57
CA PRO A 243 35.59 -4.05 -20.61
C PRO A 243 35.84 -3.26 -19.32
N THR A 244 35.65 -3.88 -18.16
CA THR A 244 35.75 -3.23 -16.84
C THR A 244 37.14 -2.63 -16.55
N TRP A 245 38.19 -3.08 -17.25
CA TRP A 245 39.52 -2.48 -17.13
C TRP A 245 39.61 -1.07 -17.73
N LEU A 246 38.68 -0.67 -18.60
CA LEU A 246 38.56 0.70 -19.14
C LEU A 246 37.98 1.69 -18.11
N ASP A 247 37.57 1.25 -16.93
CA ASP A 247 37.12 2.13 -15.83
C ASP A 247 38.28 2.58 -14.93
N LYS A 248 39.49 2.11 -15.20
CA LYS A 248 40.72 2.64 -14.59
C LYS A 248 40.96 4.06 -15.09
N ASP A 249 41.45 4.93 -14.21
CA ASP A 249 41.65 6.36 -14.51
C ASP A 249 42.57 6.61 -15.72
N LEU A 250 43.48 5.66 -16.02
CA LEU A 250 44.35 5.67 -17.20
C LEU A 250 43.58 5.75 -18.53
N PHE A 251 42.36 5.20 -18.58
CA PHE A 251 41.55 5.13 -19.81
C PHE A 251 40.38 6.13 -19.82
N LYS A 252 40.20 6.90 -18.75
CA LYS A 252 39.16 7.93 -18.67
C LYS A 252 39.60 9.19 -19.39
N LEU A 253 38.70 9.77 -20.18
CA LEU A 253 38.97 11.04 -20.86
C LEU A 253 38.85 12.19 -19.85
N LYS A 254 39.63 13.27 -20.04
CA LYS A 254 39.51 14.47 -19.18
C LYS A 254 38.10 15.06 -19.19
N ALA A 255 37.45 15.10 -20.36
CA ALA A 255 36.07 15.57 -20.48
C ALA A 255 35.06 14.64 -19.77
N GLU A 256 35.29 13.33 -19.80
CA GLU A 256 34.48 12.34 -19.08
C GLU A 256 34.59 12.55 -17.57
N LEU A 257 35.80 12.76 -17.04
CA LEU A 257 36.01 13.06 -15.63
C LEU A 257 35.28 14.32 -15.17
N GLU A 258 35.30 15.38 -15.99
CA GLU A 258 34.57 16.62 -15.68
C GLU A 258 33.04 16.44 -15.70
N LEU A 259 32.51 15.61 -16.61
CA LEU A 259 31.09 15.27 -16.62
C LEU A 259 30.70 14.39 -15.43
N CYS A 260 31.52 13.40 -15.07
CA CYS A 260 31.32 12.60 -13.86
C CYS A 260 31.30 13.47 -12.60
N LYS A 261 32.21 14.46 -12.49
CA LYS A 261 32.17 15.43 -11.38
C LYS A 261 30.86 16.22 -11.35
N LYS A 262 30.36 16.69 -12.50
CA LYS A 262 29.06 17.37 -12.57
C LYS A 262 27.90 16.48 -12.14
N ILE A 263 27.91 15.20 -12.52
CA ILE A 263 26.90 14.22 -12.07
C ILE A 263 26.95 14.06 -10.56
N ILE A 264 28.15 13.89 -9.98
CA ILE A 264 28.33 13.79 -8.52
C ILE A 264 27.79 15.07 -7.84
N THR A 265 28.13 16.25 -8.34
CA THR A 265 27.61 17.52 -7.80
C THR A 265 26.09 17.62 -7.91
N ASN A 266 25.49 17.17 -9.01
CA ASN A 266 24.04 17.18 -9.17
C ASN A 266 23.35 16.18 -8.22
N ASN A 267 23.92 14.99 -8.03
CA ASN A 267 23.40 14.01 -7.08
C ASN A 267 23.45 14.55 -5.64
N GLN A 268 24.53 15.24 -5.25
CA GLN A 268 24.59 15.92 -3.95
C GLN A 268 23.50 17.00 -3.79
N LYS A 269 23.16 17.74 -4.87
CA LYS A 269 22.04 18.69 -4.84
C LYS A 269 20.70 17.98 -4.68
N ILE A 270 20.49 16.85 -5.36
CA ILE A 270 19.28 16.03 -5.24
C ILE A 270 19.13 15.50 -3.83
N GLU A 271 20.20 14.97 -3.22
CA GLU A 271 20.18 14.50 -1.83
C GLU A 271 19.78 15.64 -0.88
N LYS A 272 20.38 16.83 -1.05
CA LYS A 272 20.05 18.00 -0.24
C LYS A 272 18.58 18.41 -0.39
N LEU A 273 18.08 18.54 -1.63
CA LEU A 273 16.68 18.89 -1.91
C LEU A 273 15.71 17.82 -1.38
N THR A 274 16.10 16.55 -1.41
CA THR A 274 15.28 15.45 -0.87
C THR A 274 15.18 15.52 0.65
N ALA A 275 16.29 15.83 1.33
CA ALA A 275 16.30 16.07 2.77
C ALA A 275 15.45 17.30 3.14
N GLU A 276 15.57 18.38 2.38
CA GLU A 276 14.74 19.59 2.53
C GLU A 276 13.25 19.26 2.35
N ASN A 277 12.86 18.56 1.29
CA ASN A 277 11.47 18.14 1.05
C ASN A 277 10.93 17.24 2.17
N SER A 278 11.74 16.34 2.71
CA SER A 278 11.37 15.50 3.86
C SER A 278 11.11 16.35 5.10
N SER A 279 11.98 17.32 5.39
CA SER A 279 11.80 18.27 6.49
C SER A 279 10.53 19.13 6.31
N ILE A 280 10.28 19.63 5.10
CA ILE A 280 9.07 20.40 4.77
C ILE A 280 7.83 19.52 4.92
N SER A 281 7.88 18.26 4.49
CA SER A 281 6.75 17.33 4.64
C SER A 281 6.43 17.05 6.11
N GLN A 282 7.46 16.89 6.95
CA GLN A 282 7.29 16.77 8.41
C GLN A 282 6.74 18.05 9.05
N GLN A 283 7.12 19.23 8.53
CA GLN A 283 6.53 20.50 8.98
C GLN A 283 5.05 20.57 8.58
N ILE A 284 4.71 20.22 7.34
CA ILE A 284 3.32 20.18 6.87
C ILE A 284 2.49 19.24 7.76
N GLU A 285 2.97 18.03 8.03
CA GLU A 285 2.26 17.08 8.90
C GLU A 285 1.95 17.68 10.28
N LYS A 286 2.93 18.35 10.90
CA LYS A 286 2.77 19.06 12.18
C LYS A 286 1.76 20.20 12.11
N GLU A 287 1.78 21.00 11.03
CA GLU A 287 0.85 22.12 10.85
C GLU A 287 -0.58 21.62 10.51
N THR A 288 -0.71 20.45 9.91
CA THR A 288 -2.01 19.90 9.49
C THR A 288 -2.70 19.02 10.53
N ILE A 289 -2.06 18.73 11.67
CA ILE A 289 -2.62 17.86 12.72
C ILE A 289 -4.00 18.33 13.22
N ILE A 290 -4.31 19.63 13.16
CA ILE A 290 -5.63 20.14 13.53
C ILE A 290 -6.74 19.61 12.59
N LYS A 291 -6.42 19.22 11.35
CA LYS A 291 -7.39 18.59 10.44
C LYS A 291 -7.84 17.22 10.96
N ASP A 292 -7.09 16.57 11.82
CA ASP A 292 -7.51 15.30 12.39
C ASP A 292 -8.76 15.48 13.27
N LEU A 293 -9.02 16.68 13.80
CA LEU A 293 -10.29 17.02 14.48
C LEU A 293 -11.52 16.76 13.61
N ILE A 294 -11.43 16.91 12.28
CA ILE A 294 -12.60 16.77 11.42
C ILE A 294 -12.89 15.31 11.04
N PHE A 295 -11.91 14.40 11.11
CA PHE A 295 -12.09 13.04 10.56
C PHE A 295 -11.56 11.88 11.42
N GLU A 296 -10.69 12.12 12.40
CA GLU A 296 -10.09 11.03 13.18
C GLU A 296 -10.97 10.53 14.34
N THR A 297 -10.56 9.41 14.92
CA THR A 297 -11.11 8.82 16.15
C THR A 297 -9.98 8.22 17.01
N GLY A 298 -10.25 7.92 18.28
CA GLY A 298 -9.27 7.36 19.24
C GLY A 298 -8.03 8.24 19.41
N LYS A 299 -6.86 7.61 19.57
CA LYS A 299 -5.58 8.28 19.88
C LYS A 299 -5.18 9.38 18.91
N GLN A 300 -5.58 9.31 17.64
CA GLN A 300 -5.28 10.35 16.66
C GLN A 300 -6.18 11.59 16.88
N LEU A 301 -7.45 11.39 17.22
CA LEU A 301 -8.34 12.47 17.61
C LEU A 301 -7.90 13.13 18.93
N GLU A 302 -7.46 12.34 19.90
CA GLU A 302 -6.94 12.85 21.18
C GLU A 302 -5.76 13.83 20.97
N LYS A 303 -4.78 13.46 20.13
CA LYS A 303 -3.65 14.33 19.78
C LYS A 303 -4.09 15.63 19.11
N ALA A 304 -5.07 15.55 18.21
CA ALA A 304 -5.62 16.71 17.52
C ALA A 304 -6.34 17.66 18.49
N VAL A 305 -7.10 17.10 19.43
CA VAL A 305 -7.78 17.85 20.50
C VAL A 305 -6.77 18.53 21.41
N ILE A 306 -5.73 17.82 21.87
CA ILE A 306 -4.65 18.42 22.66
C ILE A 306 -4.03 19.59 21.91
N LYS A 307 -3.69 19.40 20.63
CA LYS A 307 -3.10 20.47 19.84
C LYS A 307 -4.02 21.69 19.71
N ALA A 308 -5.31 21.46 19.50
CA ALA A 308 -6.29 22.53 19.44
C ALA A 308 -6.40 23.29 20.77
N LEU A 309 -6.40 22.57 21.89
CA LEU A 309 -6.44 23.18 23.22
C LEU A 309 -5.19 24.02 23.50
N GLU A 310 -4.00 23.56 23.10
CA GLU A 310 -2.78 24.36 23.15
C GLU A 310 -2.90 25.65 22.34
N ILE A 311 -3.49 25.58 21.14
CA ILE A 311 -3.75 26.75 20.29
C ILE A 311 -4.71 27.73 20.98
N LEU A 312 -5.72 27.22 21.69
CA LEU A 312 -6.62 28.02 22.52
C LEU A 312 -5.95 28.58 23.79
N GLY A 313 -4.68 28.23 24.05
CA GLY A 313 -3.89 28.71 25.19
C GLY A 313 -3.99 27.86 26.45
N TYR A 314 -4.60 26.67 26.39
CA TYR A 314 -4.56 25.70 27.48
C TYR A 314 -3.21 24.97 27.54
N SER A 315 -2.84 24.50 28.73
CA SER A 315 -1.90 23.39 28.86
C SER A 315 -2.71 22.09 28.78
N ALA A 316 -2.44 21.23 27.78
CA ALA A 316 -3.17 19.99 27.60
C ALA A 316 -2.21 18.84 27.32
N GLU A 317 -2.44 17.68 27.94
CA GLU A 317 -1.64 16.48 27.71
C GLU A 317 -2.46 15.21 27.94
N ASN A 318 -2.06 14.11 27.31
CA ASN A 318 -2.52 12.78 27.70
C ASN A 318 -1.88 12.40 29.04
N TYR A 319 -2.59 11.64 29.87
CA TYR A 319 -2.04 11.12 31.11
C TYR A 319 -2.19 9.60 31.17
N ASP A 320 -1.12 8.88 31.47
CA ASP A 320 -1.12 7.43 31.68
C ASP A 320 -0.05 7.07 32.72
N ASN A 321 -0.49 6.46 33.83
CA ASN A 321 0.40 5.92 34.87
C ASN A 321 0.31 4.39 35.01
N GLY A 322 -0.26 3.71 34.01
CA GLY A 322 -0.52 2.28 33.98
C GLY A 322 -1.73 1.81 34.80
N LYS A 323 -2.39 2.72 35.54
CA LYS A 323 -3.62 2.44 36.30
C LYS A 323 -4.79 3.32 35.84
N LEU A 324 -4.51 4.60 35.63
CA LEU A 324 -5.43 5.61 35.13
C LEU A 324 -4.91 6.11 33.79
N GLU A 325 -5.75 6.03 32.77
CA GLU A 325 -5.51 6.58 31.44
C GLU A 325 -6.55 7.67 31.16
N LEU A 326 -6.09 8.88 30.86
CA LEU A 326 -6.93 10.04 30.55
C LEU A 326 -6.59 10.53 29.14
N ASP A 327 -7.62 10.69 28.31
CA ASP A 327 -7.50 11.21 26.96
C ASP A 327 -6.96 12.66 26.96
N ALA A 328 -7.41 13.51 27.89
CA ALA A 328 -6.85 14.86 28.04
C ALA A 328 -6.97 15.39 29.47
N VAL A 329 -5.85 15.78 30.07
CA VAL A 329 -5.79 16.63 31.26
C VAL A 329 -5.52 18.05 30.80
N ILE A 330 -6.41 18.98 31.14
CA ILE A 330 -6.46 20.32 30.55
C ILE A 330 -6.43 21.35 31.67
N VAL A 331 -5.51 22.32 31.59
CA VAL A 331 -5.39 23.42 32.54
C VAL A 331 -5.45 24.74 31.77
N SER A 332 -6.40 25.57 32.13
CA SER A 332 -6.56 26.92 31.57
C SER A 332 -5.54 27.89 32.18
N PRO A 333 -5.15 28.95 31.46
CA PRO A 333 -4.34 30.02 32.03
C PRO A 333 -5.09 30.79 33.14
N GLU A 334 -6.42 30.70 33.18
CA GLU A 334 -7.28 31.24 34.24
C GLU A 334 -7.28 30.37 35.52
N GLY A 335 -6.70 29.17 35.49
CA GLY A 335 -6.59 28.26 36.63
C GLY A 335 -7.63 27.15 36.69
N ASP A 336 -8.65 27.16 35.81
CA ASP A 336 -9.60 26.06 35.68
C ASP A 336 -8.93 24.78 35.16
N ARG A 337 -9.31 23.64 35.76
CA ARG A 337 -8.83 22.31 35.36
C ARG A 337 -9.98 21.46 34.82
N PHE A 338 -9.71 20.74 33.72
CA PHE A 338 -10.66 19.87 33.06
C PHE A 338 -10.07 18.49 32.77
N ILE A 339 -10.95 17.50 32.66
CA ILE A 339 -10.66 16.20 32.06
C ILE A 339 -11.53 16.05 30.83
N GLY A 340 -10.89 15.72 29.70
CA GLY A 340 -11.53 15.52 28.41
C GLY A 340 -11.59 14.06 28.03
N GLU A 341 -12.69 13.64 27.40
CA GLU A 341 -12.83 12.34 26.72
C GLU A 341 -13.15 12.57 25.24
N CYS A 342 -12.48 11.82 24.36
CA CYS A 342 -12.62 11.98 22.91
C CYS A 342 -13.40 10.81 22.29
N GLU A 343 -14.35 11.11 21.40
CA GLU A 343 -15.10 10.09 20.66
C GLU A 343 -15.40 10.51 19.23
N GLY A 344 -14.91 9.73 18.26
CA GLY A 344 -15.29 9.85 16.86
C GLY A 344 -16.09 8.64 16.39
N LYS A 345 -17.19 8.88 15.66
CA LYS A 345 -18.05 7.82 15.10
C LYS A 345 -18.28 7.99 13.61
N ASP A 346 -18.30 6.87 12.90
CA ASP A 346 -18.42 6.87 11.45
C ASP A 346 -19.82 7.31 10.98
N ASN A 347 -20.89 6.79 11.58
CA ASN A 347 -22.27 6.97 11.10
C ASN A 347 -23.32 7.06 12.23
N LYS A 348 -22.90 7.49 13.43
CA LYS A 348 -23.76 7.53 14.62
C LYS A 348 -23.53 8.80 15.43
N ASP A 349 -24.57 9.20 16.17
CA ASP A 349 -24.45 10.22 17.19
C ASP A 349 -23.47 9.81 18.30
N ILE A 350 -22.85 10.80 18.92
CA ILE A 350 -22.04 10.62 20.12
C ILE A 350 -22.98 10.31 21.28
N ASP A 351 -22.80 9.13 21.89
CA ASP A 351 -23.76 8.60 22.86
C ASP A 351 -23.23 8.68 24.28
N VAL A 352 -24.06 8.32 25.25
CA VAL A 352 -23.76 8.48 26.67
C VAL A 352 -22.70 7.49 27.18
N SER A 353 -22.20 6.55 26.37
CA SER A 353 -21.22 5.54 26.83
C SER A 353 -19.97 6.17 27.42
N LYS A 354 -19.50 7.28 26.85
CA LYS A 354 -18.35 8.06 27.34
C LYS A 354 -18.59 8.83 28.64
N PHE A 355 -19.84 9.09 29.03
CA PHE A 355 -20.13 9.77 30.32
C PHE A 355 -19.67 8.95 31.50
N ARG A 356 -19.88 7.64 31.46
CA ARG A 356 -19.48 6.77 32.56
C ARG A 356 -17.96 6.77 32.71
N GLN A 357 -17.25 6.58 31.60
CA GLN A 357 -15.79 6.63 31.57
C GLN A 357 -15.25 7.97 32.08
N LEU A 358 -15.83 9.09 31.65
CA LEU A 358 -15.43 10.42 32.09
C LEU A 358 -15.70 10.62 33.59
N ASN A 359 -16.84 10.17 34.10
CA ASN A 359 -17.18 10.32 35.53
C ASN A 359 -16.27 9.48 36.42
N ASP A 360 -15.97 8.25 36.01
CA ASP A 360 -15.03 7.37 36.71
C ASP A 360 -13.63 8.02 36.69
N SER A 361 -13.18 8.52 35.54
CA SER A 361 -11.93 9.26 35.37
C SER A 361 -11.83 10.52 36.25
N LEU A 362 -12.92 11.31 36.34
CA LEU A 362 -13.00 12.50 37.18
C LEU A 362 -12.95 12.16 38.68
N ALA A 363 -13.45 11.00 39.08
CA ALA A 363 -13.39 10.54 40.46
C ALA A 363 -11.97 10.03 40.80
N GLU A 364 -11.43 9.14 39.97
CA GLU A 364 -10.09 8.58 40.14
C GLU A 364 -9.00 9.65 40.12
N ASP A 365 -9.13 10.65 39.25
CA ASP A 365 -8.20 11.77 39.21
C ASP A 365 -8.28 12.65 40.48
N PHE A 366 -9.47 12.82 41.07
CA PHE A 366 -9.64 13.58 42.31
C PHE A 366 -9.14 12.85 43.56
N GLU A 367 -9.04 11.51 43.51
CA GLU A 367 -8.47 10.71 44.61
C GLU A 367 -6.95 10.83 44.73
N ARG A 368 -6.28 11.44 43.74
CA ARG A 368 -4.83 11.66 43.74
C ARG A 368 -4.43 12.75 44.73
N GLU A 369 -3.40 12.50 45.54
CA GLU A 369 -2.97 13.41 46.62
C GLU A 369 -2.58 14.81 46.13
N GLU A 370 -2.06 14.92 44.90
CA GLU A 370 -1.66 16.17 44.27
C GLU A 370 -2.82 17.01 43.72
N VAL A 371 -4.05 16.45 43.66
CA VAL A 371 -5.23 17.12 43.09
C VAL A 371 -6.10 17.67 44.21
N LEU A 372 -6.15 19.00 44.34
CA LEU A 372 -6.87 19.67 45.44
C LEU A 372 -8.35 19.95 45.13
N GLU A 373 -8.69 20.14 43.86
CA GLU A 373 -10.05 20.44 43.42
C GLU A 373 -10.46 19.52 42.27
N LYS A 374 -11.72 19.08 42.30
CA LYS A 374 -12.26 18.19 41.26
C LYS A 374 -12.32 18.94 39.92
N ALA A 375 -11.76 18.32 38.90
CA ALA A 375 -11.82 18.87 37.54
C ALA A 375 -13.24 18.91 36.98
N LYS A 376 -13.43 19.77 35.98
CA LYS A 376 -14.65 19.84 35.16
C LYS A 376 -14.56 18.85 33.99
N GLY A 377 -15.67 18.26 33.58
CA GLY A 377 -15.68 17.32 32.46
C GLY A 377 -15.90 17.98 31.10
N ILE A 378 -15.24 17.47 30.06
CA ILE A 378 -15.49 17.81 28.65
C ILE A 378 -15.60 16.54 27.81
N ILE A 379 -16.57 16.46 26.90
CA ILE A 379 -16.61 15.43 25.87
C ILE A 379 -16.42 16.07 24.50
N PHE A 380 -15.40 15.60 23.78
CA PHE A 380 -15.09 15.99 22.42
C PHE A 380 -15.70 14.97 21.45
N GLY A 381 -16.68 15.42 20.66
CA GLY A 381 -17.43 14.58 19.74
C GLY A 381 -17.10 14.83 18.28
N ASN A 382 -16.91 13.77 17.50
CA ASN A 382 -16.81 13.79 16.04
C ASN A 382 -17.83 12.83 15.39
N PRO A 383 -19.13 13.17 15.37
CA PRO A 383 -20.12 12.37 14.68
C PRO A 383 -19.94 12.47 13.16
N GLN A 384 -20.24 11.37 12.45
CA GLN A 384 -20.15 11.29 10.99
C GLN A 384 -18.77 11.68 10.43
N ARG A 385 -17.70 11.23 11.09
CA ARG A 385 -16.33 11.71 10.83
C ARG A 385 -15.83 11.51 9.39
N LEU A 386 -16.39 10.55 8.64
CA LEU A 386 -16.01 10.25 7.24
C LEU A 386 -16.96 10.87 6.20
N ILE A 387 -17.94 11.67 6.64
CA ILE A 387 -18.85 12.42 5.77
C ILE A 387 -18.37 13.87 5.71
N ASP A 388 -18.53 14.50 4.53
CA ASP A 388 -18.23 15.92 4.32
C ASP A 388 -18.95 16.78 5.37
N LEU A 389 -18.27 17.78 5.93
CA LEU A 389 -18.81 18.63 7.00
C LEU A 389 -20.16 19.28 6.63
N SER A 390 -20.34 19.62 5.35
CA SER A 390 -21.58 20.24 4.85
C SER A 390 -22.77 19.27 4.79
N GLU A 391 -22.51 17.97 4.80
CA GLU A 391 -23.50 16.90 4.71
C GLU A 391 -23.79 16.22 6.06
N ARG A 392 -23.09 16.63 7.13
CA ARG A 392 -23.30 16.06 8.47
C ARG A 392 -24.63 16.52 9.06
N THR A 393 -25.38 15.55 9.57
CA THR A 393 -26.71 15.74 10.18
C THR A 393 -26.79 15.23 11.62
N LEU A 394 -25.81 14.45 12.08
CA LEU A 394 -25.78 13.85 13.41
C LEU A 394 -25.02 14.71 14.42
N ASP A 395 -25.29 14.46 15.70
CA ASP A 395 -24.83 15.28 16.83
C ASP A 395 -24.54 14.40 18.06
N PHE A 396 -24.60 14.97 19.26
CA PHE A 396 -24.75 14.24 20.52
C PHE A 396 -26.21 13.77 20.68
N THR A 397 -26.40 12.56 21.20
CA THR A 397 -27.74 12.03 21.51
C THR A 397 -28.45 12.86 22.59
N GLU A 398 -29.79 12.85 22.62
CA GLU A 398 -30.56 13.53 23.68
C GLU A 398 -30.23 13.04 25.10
N LYS A 399 -29.90 11.75 25.24
CA LYS A 399 -29.43 11.18 26.52
C LYS A 399 -28.07 11.77 26.94
N CYS A 400 -27.17 11.96 25.98
CA CYS A 400 -25.87 12.58 26.18
C CYS A 400 -26.03 14.05 26.61
N LYS A 401 -26.88 14.82 25.92
CA LYS A 401 -27.22 16.22 26.29
C LYS A 401 -27.85 16.33 27.68
N ALA A 402 -28.80 15.46 28.00
CA ALA A 402 -29.43 15.44 29.32
C ALA A 402 -28.45 15.07 30.44
N GLY A 403 -27.54 14.13 30.17
CA GLY A 403 -26.44 13.77 31.07
C GLY A 403 -25.48 14.93 31.30
N ALA A 404 -25.08 15.62 30.23
CA ALA A 404 -24.21 16.79 30.29
C ALA A 404 -24.75 17.83 31.26
N LYS A 405 -26.03 18.19 31.09
CA LYS A 405 -26.72 19.18 31.93
C LYS A 405 -26.76 18.79 33.40
N ARG A 406 -26.95 17.50 33.70
CA ARG A 406 -27.03 17.01 35.08
C ARG A 406 -25.67 17.05 35.78
N GLU A 407 -24.61 16.66 35.07
CA GLU A 407 -23.25 16.53 35.63
C GLU A 407 -22.39 17.79 35.41
N ASN A 408 -22.96 18.84 34.80
CA ASN A 408 -22.27 20.08 34.43
C ASN A 408 -21.03 19.85 33.52
N ILE A 409 -21.16 18.97 32.53
CA ILE A 409 -20.10 18.59 31.57
C ILE A 409 -20.29 19.37 30.26
N ALA A 410 -19.22 19.92 29.70
CA ALA A 410 -19.27 20.57 28.38
C ALA A 410 -19.24 19.53 27.25
N LEU A 411 -20.01 19.76 26.19
CA LEU A 411 -19.98 18.99 24.96
C LEU A 411 -19.39 19.85 23.84
N ILE A 412 -18.32 19.40 23.19
CA ILE A 412 -17.63 20.15 22.14
C ILE A 412 -17.63 19.33 20.86
N LYS A 413 -18.15 19.90 19.77
CA LYS A 413 -17.94 19.33 18.44
C LYS A 413 -16.53 19.65 17.99
N THR A 414 -15.79 18.60 17.68
CA THR A 414 -14.39 18.70 17.19
C THR A 414 -14.28 19.47 15.88
N ALA A 415 -15.30 19.39 15.02
CA ALA A 415 -15.41 20.23 13.81
C ALA A 415 -15.48 21.73 14.13
N ASP A 416 -16.23 22.13 15.16
CA ASP A 416 -16.28 23.54 15.58
C ASP A 416 -14.92 23.97 16.13
N LEU A 417 -14.30 23.11 16.95
CA LEU A 417 -12.96 23.34 17.50
C LEU A 417 -11.90 23.51 16.40
N PHE A 418 -12.01 22.79 15.28
CA PHE A 418 -11.14 22.97 14.11
C PHE A 418 -11.20 24.38 13.53
N PHE A 419 -12.41 24.91 13.30
CA PHE A 419 -12.55 26.25 12.71
C PHE A 419 -12.02 27.34 13.65
N ILE A 420 -12.20 27.15 14.96
CA ILE A 420 -11.64 28.05 15.98
C ILE A 420 -10.11 27.97 15.99
N ALA A 421 -9.54 26.77 16.06
CA ALA A 421 -8.09 26.59 16.04
C ALA A 421 -7.46 27.13 14.76
N LYS A 422 -8.09 26.89 13.60
CA LYS A 422 -7.67 27.44 12.30
C LYS A 422 -7.64 28.98 12.31
N HIS A 423 -8.73 29.61 12.76
CA HIS A 423 -8.80 31.07 12.81
C HIS A 423 -7.72 31.67 13.73
N ILE A 424 -7.52 31.07 14.90
CA ILE A 424 -6.49 31.52 15.85
C ILE A 424 -5.09 31.37 15.27
N LEU A 425 -4.78 30.26 14.60
CA LEU A 425 -3.47 30.05 13.97
C LEU A 425 -3.23 31.05 12.84
N GLU A 426 -4.26 31.39 12.06
CA GLU A 426 -4.14 32.30 10.91
C GLU A 426 -4.05 33.78 11.32
N ASN A 427 -4.65 34.17 12.45
CA ASN A 427 -4.81 35.58 12.85
C ASN A 427 -4.08 35.96 14.15
N ASN A 428 -3.65 34.96 14.93
CA ASN A 428 -3.01 35.12 16.25
C ASN A 428 -3.84 36.01 17.22
N ASP A 429 -5.17 35.82 17.21
CA ASP A 429 -6.11 36.63 17.99
C ASP A 429 -6.23 36.13 19.44
N GLU A 430 -5.49 36.77 20.35
CA GLU A 430 -5.48 36.45 21.79
C GLU A 430 -6.81 36.77 22.49
N ASP A 431 -7.52 37.82 22.07
CA ASP A 431 -8.81 38.18 22.65
C ASP A 431 -9.87 37.14 22.27
N PHE A 432 -9.83 36.67 21.02
CA PHE A 432 -10.68 35.58 20.55
C PHE A 432 -10.38 34.26 21.27
N LYS A 433 -9.11 33.90 21.50
CA LYS A 433 -8.74 32.75 22.33
C LYS A 433 -9.44 32.81 23.68
N LYS A 434 -9.35 33.94 24.38
CA LYS A 434 -9.99 34.13 25.68
C LYS A 434 -11.52 33.98 25.58
N LYS A 435 -12.17 34.60 24.60
CA LYS A 435 -13.63 34.45 24.39
C LYS A 435 -14.04 33.00 24.14
N CYS A 436 -13.22 32.23 23.43
CA CYS A 436 -13.45 30.79 23.22
C CYS A 436 -13.34 30.01 24.54
N ARG A 437 -12.34 30.30 25.37
CA ARG A 437 -12.22 29.68 26.72
C ARG A 437 -13.39 30.05 27.63
N ASP A 438 -13.76 31.33 27.64
CA ASP A 438 -14.92 31.85 28.37
C ASP A 438 -16.21 31.14 27.91
N SER A 439 -16.31 30.77 26.63
CA SER A 439 -17.48 30.05 26.10
C SER A 439 -17.57 28.62 26.63
N ILE A 440 -16.43 27.91 26.74
CA ILE A 440 -16.39 26.55 27.29
C ILE A 440 -16.84 26.57 28.76
N ILE A 441 -16.30 27.49 29.56
CA ILE A 441 -16.59 27.51 31.00
C ILE A 441 -18.00 28.00 31.32
N ASN A 442 -18.51 28.99 30.59
CA ASN A 442 -19.84 29.55 30.85
C ASN A 442 -20.98 28.67 30.30
N GLN A 443 -20.67 27.68 29.45
CA GLN A 443 -21.66 26.80 28.81
C GLN A 443 -21.53 25.34 29.27
N LEU A 444 -20.95 25.09 30.45
CA LEU A 444 -20.97 23.77 31.08
C LEU A 444 -22.41 23.23 31.17
N GLY A 445 -22.55 21.92 30.93
CA GLY A 445 -23.84 21.25 30.88
C GLY A 445 -24.58 21.36 29.55
N SER A 446 -23.93 21.90 28.50
CA SER A 446 -24.53 22.05 27.18
C SER A 446 -23.51 21.85 26.04
N ILE A 447 -23.99 21.88 24.80
CA ILE A 447 -23.11 21.94 23.63
C ILE A 447 -22.54 23.36 23.54
N VAL A 448 -21.22 23.47 23.60
CA VAL A 448 -20.52 24.75 23.57
C VAL A 448 -20.69 25.39 22.20
N VAL A 449 -21.28 26.58 22.17
CA VAL A 449 -21.32 27.42 20.98
C VAL A 449 -20.19 28.44 21.08
N PHE A 450 -19.21 28.34 20.19
CA PHE A 450 -18.09 29.28 20.13
C PHE A 450 -18.48 30.62 19.51
N PRO A 451 -17.78 31.72 19.86
CA PRO A 451 -17.96 33.00 19.19
C PRO A 451 -17.63 32.88 17.70
N LYS A 452 -18.31 33.67 16.88
CA LYS A 452 -17.94 33.81 15.46
C LYS A 452 -16.68 34.65 15.37
N ALA A 453 -15.73 34.18 14.58
CA ALA A 453 -14.63 35.01 14.11
C ALA A 453 -15.20 36.19 13.31
N GLU A 454 -14.75 37.41 13.60
CA GLU A 454 -15.12 38.64 12.86
C GLU A 454 -14.38 38.75 11.51
#